data_AF-X1EPP2-F1
#
_entry.id   AF-X1EPP2-F1
#
_cell.length_a   1.000
_cell.length_b   1.000
_cell.length_c   1.000
_cell.angle_alpha   90.00
_cell.angle_beta   90.00
_cell.angle_gamma   90.00
#
_symmetry.space_group_name_H-M   'P 1'
#
loop_
_entity.id
_entity.type
_entity.pdbx_description
1 polymer ?
#
loop_
_entity_poly.entity_id
_entity_poly.type
_entity_poly.pdbx_seq_one_letter_code
_entity_poly.pdbx_strand_id
1 'polypeptide(L)'
;MEPKKVLIHSAQPKDTPVAAQLIYYAGPNHVLAFFGKTESKAIKAIRRMFPLPRHTTSYTYAFAAGDKGEVIGLFSGLDGKSWRASKRASQMYGLYGL
;
A
#
# COMPACT_ATOMS: atom_id res chain seq x y z
N MET A 1 -18.53 -11.01 -26.97
CA MET A 1 -18.00 -10.04 -25.99
C MET A 1 -16.60 -10.51 -25.62
N GLU A 2 -15.57 -9.71 -25.87
CA GLU A 2 -14.23 -10.04 -25.35
C GLU A 2 -14.26 -10.07 -23.82
N PRO A 3 -13.59 -11.03 -23.18
CA PRO A 3 -13.51 -11.07 -21.72
C PRO A 3 -12.85 -9.78 -21.23
N LYS A 4 -13.53 -9.02 -20.37
CA LYS A 4 -12.95 -7.88 -19.65
C LYS A 4 -11.74 -8.40 -18.87
N LYS A 5 -10.54 -8.08 -19.36
CA LYS A 5 -9.31 -8.66 -18.84
C LYS A 5 -8.79 -7.80 -17.71
N VAL A 6 -8.90 -8.31 -16.49
CA VAL A 6 -8.19 -7.74 -15.34
C VAL A 6 -6.69 -7.97 -15.57
N LEU A 7 -5.90 -6.89 -15.50
CA LEU A 7 -4.46 -6.94 -15.65
C LEU A 7 -3.80 -6.81 -14.29
N ILE A 8 -2.93 -7.76 -13.96
CA ILE A 8 -2.11 -7.70 -12.73
C ILE A 8 -0.76 -7.11 -13.13
N HIS A 9 -0.32 -6.09 -12.40
CA HIS A 9 1.00 -5.49 -12.57
C HIS A 9 1.61 -5.13 -11.21
N SER A 10 2.93 -4.94 -11.18
CA SER A 10 3.59 -4.35 -10.01
C SER A 10 2.97 -2.98 -9.72
N ALA A 11 2.65 -2.73 -8.45
CA ALA A 11 2.11 -1.44 -8.05
C ALA A 11 3.12 -0.32 -8.28
N GLN A 12 2.61 0.90 -8.49
CA GLN A 12 3.40 2.09 -8.75
C GLN A 12 3.03 3.20 -7.77
N PRO A 13 3.89 4.20 -7.53
CA PRO A 13 3.57 5.34 -6.68
C PRO A 13 2.27 6.06 -7.09
N LYS A 14 1.91 6.07 -8.37
CA LYS A 14 0.66 6.67 -8.85
C LYS A 14 -0.61 5.97 -8.35
N ASP A 15 -0.51 4.70 -7.94
CA ASP A 15 -1.64 3.91 -7.45
C ASP A 15 -2.02 4.28 -5.99
N THR A 16 -1.19 5.11 -5.34
CA THR A 16 -1.32 5.55 -3.94
C THR A 16 -2.75 5.93 -3.50
N PRO A 17 -3.53 6.74 -4.25
CA PRO A 17 -4.84 7.17 -3.80
C PRO A 17 -5.81 6.00 -3.58
N VAL A 18 -5.79 5.02 -4.48
CA VAL A 18 -6.66 3.84 -4.42
C VAL A 18 -6.08 2.78 -3.49
N ALA A 19 -4.78 2.53 -3.59
CA ALA A 19 -4.09 1.56 -2.73
C ALA A 19 -4.28 1.88 -1.24
N ALA A 20 -4.24 3.15 -0.84
CA ALA A 20 -4.45 3.55 0.54
C ALA A 20 -5.87 3.24 1.05
N GLN A 21 -6.88 3.38 0.20
CA GLN A 21 -8.27 3.02 0.54
C GLN A 21 -8.40 1.50 0.64
N LEU A 22 -7.86 0.75 -0.33
CA LEU A 22 -7.90 -0.71 -0.33
C LEU A 22 -7.22 -1.29 0.91
N ILE A 23 -6.05 -0.76 1.30
CA ILE A 23 -5.35 -1.18 2.53
C ILE A 23 -6.18 -0.87 3.77
N TYR A 24 -6.82 0.31 3.84
CA TYR A 24 -7.69 0.66 4.96
C TYR A 24 -8.89 -0.30 5.07
N TYR A 25 -9.62 -0.49 3.98
CA TYR A 25 -10.83 -1.33 3.95
C TYR A 25 -10.56 -2.83 4.05
N ALA A 26 -9.34 -3.29 3.77
CA ALA A 26 -8.94 -4.67 4.05
C ALA A 26 -8.93 -5.00 5.55
N GLY A 27 -8.76 -4.00 6.42
CA GLY A 27 -8.81 -4.20 7.87
C GLY A 27 -8.95 -2.90 8.66
N PRO A 28 -10.12 -2.22 8.63
CA PRO A 28 -10.29 -0.89 9.22
C PRO A 28 -9.92 -0.85 10.70
N ASN A 29 -10.38 -1.83 11.49
CA ASN A 29 -10.12 -1.89 12.93
C ASN A 29 -8.62 -1.98 13.24
N HIS A 30 -7.88 -2.77 12.44
CA HIS A 30 -6.43 -2.95 12.60
C HIS A 30 -5.68 -1.66 12.25
N VAL A 31 -6.05 -1.04 11.13
CA VAL A 31 -5.41 0.19 10.65
C VAL A 31 -5.70 1.37 11.60
N LEU A 32 -6.94 1.50 12.10
CA LEU A 32 -7.31 2.52 13.09
C LEU A 32 -6.57 2.35 14.42
N ALA A 33 -6.30 1.11 14.84
CA ALA A 33 -5.50 0.83 16.03
C ALA A 33 -4.05 1.35 15.89
N PHE A 34 -3.48 1.37 14.68
CA PHE A 34 -2.12 1.84 14.43
C PHE A 34 -1.99 3.34 14.14
N PHE A 35 -2.87 3.91 13.31
CA PHE A 35 -2.69 5.28 12.78
C PHE A 35 -3.62 6.33 13.42
N GLY A 36 -4.49 5.91 14.33
CA GLY A 36 -5.39 6.79 15.08
C GLY A 36 -6.87 6.66 14.67
N LYS A 37 -7.73 7.36 15.40
CA LYS A 37 -9.18 7.07 15.48
C LYS A 37 -10.02 7.38 14.24
N THR A 38 -9.51 8.12 13.24
CA THR A 38 -10.32 8.49 12.06
C THR A 38 -9.79 7.89 10.77
N GLU A 39 -10.70 7.44 9.92
CA GLU A 39 -10.43 6.93 8.57
C GLU A 39 -9.55 7.88 7.76
N SER A 40 -9.91 9.17 7.72
CA SER A 40 -9.16 10.19 6.98
C SER A 40 -7.69 10.28 7.40
N LYS A 41 -7.40 10.19 8.72
CA LYS A 41 -6.01 10.20 9.22
C LYS A 41 -5.27 8.93 8.85
N ALA A 42 -5.92 7.77 8.99
CA ALA A 42 -5.36 6.48 8.61
C ALA A 42 -5.02 6.42 7.12
N ILE A 43 -5.96 6.77 6.24
CA ILE A 43 -5.75 6.81 4.79
C ILE A 43 -4.64 7.82 4.45
N LYS A 44 -4.62 9.01 5.09
CA LYS A 44 -3.55 10.00 4.88
C LYS A 44 -2.17 9.45 5.25
N ALA A 45 -2.06 8.71 6.36
CA ALA A 45 -0.81 8.07 6.76
C ALA A 45 -0.36 7.03 5.72
N ILE A 46 -1.27 6.16 5.27
CA ILE A 46 -0.97 5.17 4.22
C ILE A 46 -0.54 5.85 2.92
N ARG A 47 -1.20 6.95 2.52
CA ARG A 47 -0.82 7.72 1.33
C ARG A 47 0.60 8.28 1.38
N ARG A 48 1.12 8.57 2.57
CA ARG A 48 2.51 9.04 2.74
C ARG A 48 3.51 7.89 2.69
N MET A 49 3.15 6.74 3.24
CA MET A 49 4.06 5.59 3.35
C MET A 49 4.10 4.72 2.09
N PHE A 50 2.98 4.55 1.39
CA PHE A 50 2.89 3.70 0.20
C PHE A 50 3.90 4.05 -0.90
N PRO A 51 4.15 5.33 -1.25
CA PRO A 51 5.15 5.67 -2.27
C PRO A 51 6.60 5.56 -1.79
N LEU A 52 6.86 5.32 -0.50
CA LEU A 52 8.22 5.23 0.02
C LEU A 52 8.84 3.88 -0.37
N PRO A 53 9.93 3.86 -1.17
CA PRO A 53 10.54 2.61 -1.59
C PRO A 53 10.93 1.74 -0.40
N ARG A 54 10.60 0.45 -0.47
CA ARG A 54 10.92 -0.53 0.57
C ARG A 54 10.31 -0.26 1.95
N HIS A 55 9.41 0.70 2.13
CA HIS A 55 8.61 0.76 3.35
C HIS A 55 7.75 -0.51 3.51
N THR A 56 7.39 -0.90 4.73
CA THR A 56 6.58 -2.11 5.00
C THR A 56 5.23 -2.12 4.28
N THR A 57 4.66 -0.93 4.00
CA THR A 57 3.42 -0.73 3.24
C THR A 57 3.65 -0.22 1.81
N SER A 58 4.87 -0.35 1.29
CA SER A 58 5.30 0.24 0.02
C SER A 58 4.73 -0.46 -1.21
N TYR A 59 4.55 0.32 -2.29
CA TYR A 59 4.35 -0.19 -3.65
C TYR A 59 5.40 -1.24 -4.08
N THR A 60 6.62 -1.18 -3.53
CA THR A 60 7.72 -2.11 -3.87
C THR A 60 7.37 -3.57 -3.58
N TYR A 61 6.40 -3.80 -2.70
CA TYR A 61 5.99 -5.13 -2.25
C TYR A 61 4.52 -5.42 -2.57
N ALA A 62 3.94 -4.67 -3.51
CA ALA A 62 2.53 -4.77 -3.86
C ALA A 62 2.32 -4.99 -5.36
N PHE A 63 1.25 -5.70 -5.67
CA PHE A 63 0.71 -5.88 -7.01
C PHE A 63 -0.68 -5.26 -7.06
N ALA A 64 -0.94 -4.50 -8.12
CA ALA A 64 -2.24 -3.91 -8.38
C ALA A 64 -2.97 -4.75 -9.43
N ALA A 65 -4.27 -4.95 -9.22
CA ALA A 65 -5.18 -5.48 -10.22
C ALA A 65 -5.91 -4.29 -10.86
N GLY A 66 -5.79 -4.15 -12.17
CA GLY A 66 -6.42 -3.08 -12.94
C GLY A 66 -7.51 -3.58 -13.87
N ASP A 67 -8.61 -2.82 -13.98
CA ASP A 67 -9.63 -2.96 -15.01
C ASP A 67 -9.83 -1.61 -15.70
N LYS A 68 -9.80 -1.58 -17.04
CA LYS A 68 -9.92 -0.35 -17.85
C LYS A 68 -9.01 0.82 -17.43
N GLY A 69 -7.81 0.52 -16.90
CA GLY A 69 -6.84 1.52 -16.45
C GLY A 69 -7.07 2.03 -15.02
N GLU A 70 -8.09 1.53 -14.32
CA GLU A 70 -8.34 1.83 -12.91
C GLU A 70 -7.85 0.68 -12.03
N VAL A 71 -7.22 1.01 -10.90
CA VAL A 71 -6.87 0.01 -9.89
C VAL A 71 -8.14 -0.40 -9.15
N ILE A 72 -8.45 -1.70 -9.15
CA ILE A 72 -9.63 -2.28 -8.48
C ILE A 72 -9.25 -3.22 -7.33
N GLY A 73 -7.97 -3.57 -7.22
CA GLY A 73 -7.48 -4.50 -6.20
C GLY A 73 -6.01 -4.29 -5.91
N LEU A 74 -5.60 -4.70 -4.71
CA LEU A 74 -4.22 -4.64 -4.26
C LEU A 74 -3.90 -5.90 -3.47
N PHE A 75 -2.77 -6.51 -3.78
CA PHE A 75 -2.20 -7.59 -2.98
C PHE A 75 -0.77 -7.22 -2.60
N SER A 76 -0.43 -7.35 -1.31
CA SER A 76 0.89 -7.06 -0.79
C SER A 76 1.50 -8.29 -0.14
N GLY A 77 2.79 -8.53 -0.39
CA GLY A 77 3.50 -9.68 0.13
C GLY A 77 4.98 -9.41 0.34
N LEU A 78 5.53 -9.90 1.45
CA LEU A 78 6.94 -9.81 1.79
C LEU A 78 7.50 -11.23 1.97
N ASP A 79 8.59 -11.54 1.29
CA ASP A 79 9.40 -12.69 1.67
C ASP A 79 10.18 -12.36 2.98
N GLY A 80 10.72 -13.39 3.64
CA GLY A 80 11.44 -13.21 4.91
C GLY A 80 12.71 -12.36 4.81
N LYS A 81 13.33 -12.22 3.62
CA LYS A 81 14.51 -11.36 3.40
C LYS A 81 14.07 -9.90 3.24
N SER A 82 13.05 -9.67 2.43
CA SER A 82 12.40 -8.39 2.14
C SER A 82 11.78 -7.78 3.39
N TRP A 83 11.26 -8.60 4.32
CA TRP A 83 10.78 -8.14 5.63
C TRP A 83 11.86 -7.41 6.44
N ARG A 84 13.07 -7.99 6.52
CA ARG A 84 14.17 -7.36 7.26
C ARG A 84 14.62 -6.05 6.62
N ALA A 85 14.70 -6.03 5.29
CA ALA A 85 15.03 -4.83 4.54
C ALA A 85 13.97 -3.74 4.73
N SER A 86 12.69 -4.11 4.70
CA SER A 86 11.60 -3.15 4.84
C SER A 86 11.47 -2.57 6.23
N LYS A 87 11.73 -3.37 7.27
CA LYS A 87 11.82 -2.90 8.65
C LYS A 87 12.88 -1.81 8.81
N ARG A 88 14.09 -2.03 8.27
CA ARG A 88 15.18 -1.04 8.31
C ARG A 88 14.82 0.24 7.56
N ALA A 89 14.25 0.13 6.36
CA ALA A 89 13.81 1.29 5.59
C ALA A 89 12.73 2.09 6.33
N SER A 90 11.75 1.42 6.92
CA SER A 90 10.67 2.07 7.68
C SER A 90 11.20 2.84 8.89
N GLN A 91 12.20 2.28 9.59
CA GLN A 91 12.87 2.99 10.68
C GLN A 91 13.61 4.24 10.20
N MET A 92 14.30 4.18 9.06
CA MET A 92 14.95 5.36 8.49
C MET A 92 13.92 6.45 8.17
N TYR A 93 12.82 6.12 7.49
CA TYR A 93 11.78 7.12 7.20
C TYR A 93 11.15 7.73 8.46
N GLY A 94 10.98 6.93 9.52
CA GLY A 94 10.51 7.44 10.82
C GLY A 94 11.49 8.45 11.45
N LEU A 95 12.79 8.28 11.25
CA LEU A 95 13.82 9.21 11.76
C LEU A 95 13.93 10.51 10.96
N TYR A 96 13.58 10.48 9.66
CA TYR A 96 13.64 11.65 8.77
C TYR A 96 12.29 12.38 8.60
N GLY A 97 11.25 11.92 9.29
CA GLY A 97 9.90 12.52 9.27
C GLY A 97 9.02 12.02 8.13
N LEU A 98 7.79 11.63 8.47
CA LEU A 98 6.69 11.24 7.57
C LEU A 98 5.72 12.39 7.26
#